data_AF-A0A4C2EJF1-F1
#
_entry.id   AF-A0A4C2EJF1-F1
#
_cell.length_a   1.000
_cell.length_b   1.000
_cell.length_c   1.000
_cell.angle_alpha   90.00
_cell.angle_beta   90.00
_cell.angle_gamma   90.00
#
_symmetry.space_group_name_H-M   'P 1'
#
loop_
_entity.id
_entity.type
_entity.pdbx_description
1 polymer ?
#
loop_
_entity_poly.entity_id
_entity_poly.type
_entity_poly.pdbx_seq_one_letter_code
_entity_poly.pdbx_strand_id
1 'polypeptide(L)'
;MNDFSGNVTANLVDVVRNAYNYIDDFRPQTKSIRYNYRESTSEMTFLIEVPDSRKRLFGDVKIPISEGYRVKEMFALPDYTPVRAVYDVKDGYITFNPSELPSQDEYILTLNGDVEPETLKEIVHLKAPEDPKRKEEEDAYWVHSAIKKPGLMKDIYDDMKVDNVDISMQVGVQRCFSNAIPDDVLEVFDRTRELLDASNEDDRNQVISASRRRYQARRDINTSPAEAAEIIRSLATADNIQDYITVDDPFRERNINPGQPEQNIFPENISVDVTTDLSLDQQAVDGNITFRKKSFQNFVEEKTDNEIL
;
A
#
# COMPACT_ATOMS: atom_id res chain seq x y z
N MET A 1 34.63 -11.95 1.73
CA MET A 1 33.94 -13.23 2.00
C MET A 1 33.07 -13.01 3.22
N ASN A 2 31.78 -12.76 3.00
CA ASN A 2 30.74 -12.91 4.01
C ASN A 2 29.59 -13.60 3.28
N ASP A 3 29.33 -14.84 3.69
CA ASP A 3 28.27 -15.69 3.18
C ASP A 3 26.91 -15.06 3.45
N PHE A 4 26.32 -14.48 2.39
CA PHE A 4 24.87 -14.30 2.31
C PHE A 4 24.25 -15.59 1.76
N SER A 5 24.36 -16.68 2.51
CA SER A 5 23.49 -17.85 2.33
C SER A 5 22.11 -17.50 2.92
N GLY A 6 21.43 -16.56 2.28
CA GLY A 6 20.07 -16.17 2.62
C GLY A 6 19.14 -17.31 2.23
N ASN A 7 18.66 -18.04 3.23
CA ASN A 7 17.62 -19.06 3.13
C ASN A 7 16.60 -18.63 2.08
N VAL A 8 16.58 -19.34 0.95
CA VAL A 8 15.51 -19.14 -0.02
C VAL A 8 14.27 -19.74 0.61
N THR A 9 13.21 -18.95 0.76
CA THR A 9 11.89 -19.52 1.04
C THR A 9 11.56 -20.46 -0.12
N ALA A 10 11.06 -21.67 0.17
CA ALA A 10 10.68 -22.63 -0.86
C ALA A 10 9.76 -21.96 -1.91
N ASN A 11 8.89 -21.07 -1.45
CA ASN A 11 7.96 -20.29 -2.27
C ASN A 11 8.63 -19.34 -3.27
N LEU A 12 9.72 -18.64 -2.94
CA LEU A 12 10.39 -17.76 -3.92
C LEU A 12 11.14 -18.58 -4.98
N VAL A 13 11.74 -19.72 -4.60
CA VAL A 13 12.26 -20.68 -5.58
C VAL A 13 11.12 -21.18 -6.45
N ASP A 14 9.95 -21.47 -5.91
CA ASP A 14 8.82 -21.95 -6.69
C ASP A 14 8.25 -20.87 -7.61
N VAL A 15 8.18 -19.59 -7.19
CA VAL A 15 7.80 -18.47 -8.08
C VAL A 15 8.82 -18.30 -9.22
N VAL A 16 10.11 -18.29 -8.89
CA VAL A 16 11.21 -18.16 -9.86
C VAL A 16 11.27 -19.38 -10.77
N ARG A 17 11.09 -20.59 -10.24
CA ARG A 17 11.06 -21.86 -10.99
C ARG A 17 9.81 -21.97 -11.83
N ASN A 18 8.66 -21.51 -11.35
CA ASN A 18 7.43 -21.44 -12.14
C ASN A 18 7.64 -20.46 -13.29
N ALA A 19 8.18 -19.26 -13.04
CA ALA A 19 8.53 -18.31 -14.09
C ALA A 19 9.62 -18.84 -15.05
N TYR A 20 10.59 -19.60 -14.56
CA TYR A 20 11.64 -20.20 -15.39
C TYR A 20 11.09 -21.35 -16.25
N ASN A 21 10.39 -22.31 -15.64
CA ASN A 21 9.72 -23.42 -16.34
C ASN A 21 8.65 -22.90 -17.31
N TYR A 22 8.01 -21.78 -16.97
CA TYR A 22 7.07 -21.05 -17.83
C TYR A 22 7.75 -20.49 -19.08
N ILE A 23 9.04 -20.22 -19.09
CA ILE A 23 9.71 -19.55 -20.23
C ILE A 23 10.84 -20.41 -20.81
N ASP A 24 11.05 -21.65 -20.35
CA ASP A 24 12.17 -22.47 -20.83
C ASP A 24 11.91 -23.03 -22.25
N ASP A 25 10.65 -23.41 -22.54
CA ASP A 25 10.22 -23.94 -23.85
C ASP A 25 9.91 -22.83 -24.89
N PHE A 26 9.72 -21.59 -24.44
CA PHE A 26 9.42 -20.43 -25.26
C PHE A 26 10.54 -19.41 -25.08
N ARG A 27 11.37 -19.18 -26.10
CA ARG A 27 12.52 -18.26 -26.05
C ARG A 27 12.21 -16.91 -26.72
N PRO A 28 11.41 -16.03 -26.10
CA PRO A 28 11.20 -14.68 -26.63
C PRO A 28 12.52 -13.91 -26.60
N GLN A 29 12.68 -12.97 -27.53
CA GLN A 29 13.88 -12.15 -27.62
C GLN A 29 13.98 -11.14 -26.46
N THR A 30 12.83 -10.67 -25.96
CA THR A 30 12.74 -9.77 -24.81
C THR A 30 11.63 -10.22 -23.87
N LYS A 31 11.89 -10.14 -22.57
CA LYS A 31 10.97 -10.46 -21.47
C LYS A 31 10.88 -9.28 -20.52
N SER A 32 9.83 -8.48 -20.63
CA SER A 32 9.52 -7.42 -19.66
C SER A 32 8.32 -7.82 -18.82
N ILE A 33 8.38 -7.54 -17.52
CA ILE A 33 7.25 -7.76 -16.62
C ILE A 33 7.00 -6.55 -15.72
N ARG A 34 5.73 -6.24 -15.53
CA ARG A 34 5.27 -5.15 -14.69
C ARG A 34 4.23 -5.67 -13.72
N TYR A 35 4.51 -5.57 -12.43
CA TYR A 35 3.57 -5.91 -11.37
C TYR A 35 2.94 -4.65 -10.79
N ASN A 36 1.63 -4.66 -10.56
CA ASN A 36 0.96 -3.66 -9.73
C ASN A 36 0.71 -4.27 -8.35
N TYR A 37 1.48 -3.84 -7.36
CA TYR A 37 1.46 -4.44 -6.02
C TYR A 37 0.11 -4.27 -5.33
N ARG A 38 -0.53 -3.10 -5.49
CA ARG A 38 -1.82 -2.79 -4.86
C ARG A 38 -2.99 -3.52 -5.54
N GLU A 39 -3.04 -3.48 -6.88
CA GLU A 39 -4.14 -4.09 -7.63
C GLU A 39 -4.00 -5.61 -7.75
N SER A 40 -2.85 -6.17 -7.37
CA SER A 40 -2.55 -7.59 -7.52
C SER A 40 -2.66 -8.06 -8.96
N THR A 41 -2.16 -7.24 -9.88
CA THR A 41 -2.17 -7.52 -11.33
C THR A 41 -0.75 -7.54 -11.87
N SER A 42 -0.59 -8.16 -13.04
CA SER A 42 0.65 -8.14 -13.79
C SER A 42 0.42 -7.96 -15.28
N GLU A 43 1.44 -7.43 -15.92
CA GLU A 43 1.53 -7.27 -17.35
C GLU A 43 2.87 -7.84 -17.81
N MET A 44 2.84 -8.78 -18.75
CA MET A 44 4.03 -9.38 -19.35
C MET A 44 4.08 -8.98 -20.81
N THR A 45 5.23 -8.49 -21.26
CA THR A 45 5.47 -8.13 -22.65
C THR A 45 6.57 -9.01 -23.22
N PHE A 46 6.27 -9.65 -24.34
CA PHE A 46 7.16 -10.54 -25.07
C PHE A 46 7.43 -9.98 -26.46
N LEU A 47 8.70 -10.04 -26.88
CA LEU A 47 9.08 -9.89 -28.29
C LEU A 47 9.18 -11.27 -28.93
N ILE A 48 8.34 -11.52 -29.93
CA ILE A 48 8.18 -12.81 -30.60
C ILE A 48 8.62 -12.68 -32.05
N GLU A 49 9.49 -13.57 -32.48
CA GLU A 49 9.90 -13.69 -33.87
C GLU A 49 9.11 -14.81 -34.54
N VAL A 50 8.39 -14.48 -35.61
CA VAL A 50 7.64 -15.41 -36.45
C VAL A 50 8.19 -15.28 -37.87
N PRO A 51 9.16 -16.13 -38.27
CA PRO A 51 9.84 -15.97 -39.55
C PRO A 51 8.89 -16.06 -40.74
N ASP A 52 8.92 -15.11 -41.66
CA ASP A 52 8.13 -15.07 -42.92
C ASP A 52 8.65 -16.07 -43.97
N SER A 53 8.71 -17.35 -43.59
CA SER A 53 9.18 -18.46 -44.42
C SER A 53 8.12 -19.56 -44.49
N ARG A 54 8.38 -20.65 -45.24
CA ARG A 54 7.48 -21.82 -45.31
C ARG A 54 7.12 -22.40 -43.92
N LYS A 55 7.89 -22.09 -42.87
CA LYS A 55 7.61 -22.46 -41.48
C LYS A 55 6.35 -21.80 -40.93
N ARG A 56 5.93 -20.66 -41.45
CA ARG A 56 4.66 -19.99 -41.11
C ARG A 56 3.43 -20.84 -41.42
N LEU A 57 3.54 -21.75 -42.38
CA LEU A 57 2.49 -22.68 -42.80
C LEU A 57 2.46 -23.98 -41.98
N PHE A 58 3.47 -24.21 -41.12
CA PHE A 58 3.64 -25.47 -40.40
C PHE A 58 4.06 -25.20 -38.96
N GLY A 59 3.08 -25.04 -38.09
CA GLY A 59 3.26 -24.97 -36.64
C GLY A 59 2.48 -23.81 -36.02
N ASP A 60 2.03 -24.01 -34.79
CA ASP A 60 1.40 -22.95 -34.01
C ASP A 60 2.45 -22.26 -33.13
N VAL A 61 2.30 -20.95 -32.91
CA VAL A 61 3.06 -20.24 -31.88
C VAL A 61 2.38 -20.51 -30.56
N LYS A 62 3.06 -21.23 -29.68
CA LYS A 62 2.58 -21.58 -28.33
C LYS A 62 3.30 -20.74 -27.30
N ILE A 63 2.52 -20.00 -26.52
CA ILE A 63 3.00 -19.18 -25.43
C ILE A 63 2.37 -19.75 -24.17
N PRO A 64 3.17 -20.33 -23.26
CA PRO A 64 2.64 -20.79 -21.99
C PRO A 64 1.99 -19.62 -21.26
N ILE A 65 0.86 -19.88 -20.60
CA ILE A 65 0.14 -18.94 -19.74
C ILE A 65 -0.26 -19.60 -18.43
N SER A 66 -0.08 -18.89 -17.31
CA SER A 66 -0.68 -19.27 -16.04
C SER A 66 -2.19 -18.99 -16.10
N GLU A 67 -2.97 -19.69 -15.28
CA GLU A 67 -4.41 -19.45 -15.18
C GLU A 67 -4.69 -17.97 -14.89
N GLY A 68 -5.67 -17.39 -15.58
CA GLY A 68 -6.07 -15.99 -15.42
C GLY A 68 -5.38 -14.97 -16.34
N TYR A 69 -4.35 -15.38 -17.11
CA TYR A 69 -3.73 -14.48 -18.10
C TYR A 69 -4.50 -14.48 -19.43
N ARG A 70 -4.60 -13.30 -20.04
CA ARG A 70 -5.23 -13.09 -21.35
C ARG A 70 -4.39 -12.16 -22.20
N VAL A 71 -4.56 -12.25 -23.52
CA VAL A 71 -3.96 -11.28 -24.44
C VAL A 71 -4.63 -9.93 -24.22
N LYS A 72 -3.82 -8.93 -23.88
CA LYS A 72 -4.26 -7.54 -23.82
C LYS A 72 -4.17 -6.91 -25.21
N GLU A 73 -3.02 -7.04 -25.85
CA GLU A 73 -2.74 -6.42 -27.15
C GLU A 73 -1.56 -7.09 -27.85
N MET A 74 -1.52 -6.93 -29.18
CA MET A 74 -0.44 -7.41 -30.02
C MET A 74 -0.16 -6.38 -31.11
N PHE A 75 1.12 -6.13 -31.40
CA PHE A 75 1.56 -5.20 -32.44
C PHE A 75 2.58 -5.87 -33.35
N ALA A 76 2.47 -5.63 -34.66
CA ALA A 76 3.48 -6.03 -35.63
C ALA A 76 4.54 -4.94 -35.79
N LEU A 77 5.81 -5.34 -35.79
CA LEU A 77 6.96 -4.46 -35.98
C LEU A 77 7.46 -4.47 -37.43
N PRO A 78 8.12 -3.39 -37.90
CA PRO A 78 8.51 -2.18 -37.16
C PRO A 78 7.39 -1.12 -37.07
N ASP A 79 6.29 -1.28 -37.81
CA ASP A 79 5.28 -0.22 -38.00
C ASP A 79 4.34 -0.03 -36.79
N TYR A 80 4.50 -0.82 -35.72
CA TYR A 80 3.61 -0.85 -34.55
C TYR A 80 2.12 -0.95 -34.94
N THR A 81 1.82 -1.77 -35.95
CA THR A 81 0.44 -1.93 -36.42
C THR A 81 -0.30 -2.89 -35.48
N PRO A 82 -1.46 -2.51 -34.91
CA PRO A 82 -2.21 -3.39 -34.01
C PRO A 82 -2.70 -4.64 -34.75
N VAL A 83 -2.45 -5.80 -34.15
CA VAL A 83 -2.82 -7.11 -34.68
C VAL A 83 -3.96 -7.68 -33.86
N ARG A 84 -5.10 -7.96 -34.51
CA ARG A 84 -6.21 -8.70 -33.92
C ARG A 84 -6.05 -10.18 -34.22
N ALA A 85 -5.09 -10.82 -33.57
CA ALA A 85 -4.85 -12.24 -33.74
C ALA A 85 -5.97 -13.05 -33.05
N VAL A 86 -6.53 -14.02 -33.76
CA VAL A 86 -7.37 -15.05 -33.13
C VAL A 86 -6.44 -16.02 -32.41
N TYR A 87 -6.78 -16.33 -31.16
CA TYR A 87 -6.00 -17.22 -30.33
C TYR A 87 -6.89 -18.20 -29.58
N ASP A 88 -6.37 -19.41 -29.39
CA ASP A 88 -6.98 -20.43 -28.55
C ASP A 88 -6.23 -20.51 -27.22
N VAL A 89 -6.99 -20.67 -26.14
CA VAL A 89 -6.44 -21.00 -24.82
C VAL A 89 -6.73 -22.47 -24.53
N LYS A 90 -5.70 -23.32 -24.56
CA LYS A 90 -5.82 -24.76 -24.28
C LYS A 90 -4.60 -25.26 -23.53
N ASP A 91 -4.82 -26.12 -22.54
CA ASP A 91 -3.78 -26.82 -21.78
C ASP A 91 -2.69 -25.91 -21.18
N GLY A 92 -3.05 -24.68 -20.78
CA GLY A 92 -2.10 -23.70 -20.22
C GLY A 92 -1.25 -22.98 -21.27
N TYR A 93 -1.69 -22.97 -22.54
CA TYR A 93 -1.04 -22.23 -23.62
C TYR A 93 -2.02 -21.32 -24.35
N ILE A 94 -1.55 -20.12 -24.69
CA ILE A 94 -2.10 -19.32 -25.77
C ILE A 94 -1.46 -19.80 -27.06
N THR A 95 -2.30 -20.20 -28.00
CA THR A 95 -1.86 -20.73 -29.30
C THR A 95 -2.38 -19.82 -30.41
N PHE A 96 -1.46 -19.35 -31.25
CA PHE A 96 -1.78 -18.55 -32.43
C PHE A 96 -1.45 -19.33 -33.71
N ASN A 97 -2.27 -19.17 -34.73
CA ASN A 97 -1.97 -19.62 -36.08
C ASN A 97 -1.12 -18.55 -36.81
N PRO A 98 0.17 -18.80 -37.11
CA PRO A 98 1.04 -17.83 -37.77
C PRO A 98 0.55 -17.43 -39.17
N SER A 99 -0.24 -18.29 -39.82
CA SER A 99 -0.85 -18.03 -41.12
C SER A 99 -1.87 -16.88 -41.09
N GLU A 100 -2.44 -16.60 -39.92
CA GLU A 100 -3.44 -15.55 -39.71
C GLU A 100 -2.82 -14.22 -39.24
N LEU A 101 -1.54 -14.24 -38.87
CA LEU A 101 -0.79 -13.03 -38.53
C LEU A 101 -0.39 -12.30 -39.83
N PRO A 102 -0.29 -10.96 -39.83
CA PRO A 102 0.15 -10.18 -41.00
C PRO A 102 1.63 -10.40 -41.32
N SER A 103 2.14 -10.14 -42.53
CA SER A 103 3.43 -10.69 -43.04
C SER A 103 4.73 -10.28 -42.34
N GLN A 104 4.70 -9.57 -41.21
CA GLN A 104 5.89 -9.14 -40.46
C GLN A 104 6.59 -10.32 -39.76
N ASP A 105 7.88 -10.13 -39.49
CA ASP A 105 8.74 -11.12 -38.81
C ASP A 105 8.71 -10.98 -37.28
N GLU A 106 8.38 -9.81 -36.75
CA GLU A 106 8.48 -9.49 -35.33
C GLU A 106 7.17 -8.93 -34.78
N TYR A 107 6.82 -9.37 -33.58
CA TYR A 107 5.61 -8.94 -32.88
C TYR A 107 5.88 -8.69 -31.41
N ILE A 108 5.25 -7.64 -30.89
CA ILE A 108 5.14 -7.40 -29.46
C ILE A 108 3.80 -7.95 -29.01
N LEU A 109 3.82 -8.85 -28.04
CA LEU A 109 2.63 -9.37 -27.39
C LEU A 109 2.62 -8.96 -25.92
N THR A 110 1.51 -8.36 -25.50
CA THR A 110 1.29 -8.01 -24.10
C THR A 110 0.16 -8.86 -23.53
N LEU A 111 0.47 -9.56 -22.43
CA LEU A 111 -0.48 -10.31 -21.64
C LEU A 111 -0.79 -9.57 -20.35
N ASN A 112 -2.02 -9.64 -19.87
CA ASN A 112 -2.37 -9.22 -18.52
C ASN A 112 -3.02 -10.35 -17.74
N GLY A 113 -2.75 -10.40 -16.44
CA GLY A 113 -3.31 -11.39 -15.54
C GLY A 113 -3.31 -10.92 -14.10
N ASP A 114 -4.05 -11.64 -13.28
CA ASP A 114 -4.06 -11.44 -11.83
C ASP A 114 -2.91 -12.22 -11.19
N VAL A 115 -2.40 -11.71 -10.07
CA VAL A 115 -1.30 -12.32 -9.31
C VAL A 115 -1.76 -12.48 -7.87
N GLU A 116 -1.50 -13.63 -7.26
CA GLU A 116 -1.80 -13.83 -5.86
C GLU A 116 -1.01 -12.81 -4.99
N PRO A 117 -1.66 -12.11 -4.04
CA PRO A 117 -0.98 -11.15 -3.16
C PRO A 117 0.23 -11.74 -2.42
N GLU A 118 0.18 -13.03 -2.10
CA GLU A 118 1.27 -13.79 -1.48
C GLU A 118 2.51 -13.84 -2.39
N THR A 119 2.32 -13.99 -3.70
CA THR A 119 3.41 -13.97 -4.68
C THR A 119 4.10 -12.60 -4.69
N LEU A 120 3.33 -11.52 -4.61
CA LEU A 120 3.88 -10.15 -4.55
C LEU A 120 4.67 -9.91 -3.25
N LYS A 121 4.22 -10.46 -2.12
CA LYS A 121 4.96 -10.43 -0.84
C LYS A 121 6.25 -11.25 -0.90
N GLU A 122 6.34 -12.28 -1.76
CA GLU A 122 7.58 -13.01 -1.99
C GLU A 122 8.53 -12.26 -2.94
N ILE A 123 8.00 -11.39 -3.81
CA ILE A 123 8.79 -10.55 -4.72
C ILE A 123 9.33 -9.30 -4.03
N VAL A 124 8.55 -8.68 -3.15
CA VAL A 124 8.89 -7.41 -2.50
C VAL A 124 9.14 -7.60 -1.01
N HIS A 125 10.23 -7.03 -0.52
CA HIS A 125 10.49 -6.87 0.90
C HIS A 125 10.09 -5.46 1.34
N LEU A 126 9.18 -5.40 2.31
CA LEU A 126 8.77 -4.17 2.95
C LEU A 126 9.21 -4.20 4.41
N LYS A 127 9.73 -3.08 4.87
CA LYS A 127 10.08 -2.88 6.27
C LYS A 127 9.68 -1.48 6.68
N ALA A 128 8.72 -1.42 7.60
CA ALA A 128 8.34 -0.23 8.34
C ALA A 128 8.52 -0.51 9.84
N PRO A 129 9.11 0.41 10.62
CA PRO A 129 9.26 0.25 12.05
C PRO A 129 7.90 0.44 12.72
N GLU A 130 7.66 -0.37 13.74
CA GLU A 130 6.50 -0.20 14.63
C GLU A 130 6.65 1.06 15.50
N ASP A 131 7.89 1.42 15.84
CA ASP A 131 8.20 2.58 16.68
C ASP A 131 8.96 3.67 15.91
N PRO A 132 8.56 4.95 16.02
CA PRO A 132 9.32 6.04 15.45
C PRO A 132 10.60 6.32 16.23
N LYS A 133 11.57 6.91 15.53
CA LYS A 133 12.64 7.66 16.16
C LYS A 133 12.08 8.97 16.70
N ARG A 134 11.78 9.00 18.00
CA ARG A 134 11.22 10.16 18.70
C ARG A 134 12.28 11.24 18.92
N LYS A 135 11.98 12.47 18.47
CA LYS A 135 12.69 13.70 18.87
C LYS A 135 11.76 14.57 19.73
N GLU A 136 12.17 15.76 20.13
CA GLU A 136 11.30 16.65 20.91
C GLU A 136 10.13 17.20 20.08
N GLU A 137 10.41 17.61 18.83
CA GLU A 137 9.42 18.30 17.99
C GLU A 137 8.76 17.40 16.94
N GLU A 138 9.38 16.25 16.65
CA GLU A 138 9.03 15.39 15.52
C GLU A 138 9.21 13.90 15.86
N ASP A 139 8.45 13.05 15.20
CA ASP A 139 8.63 11.60 15.20
C ASP A 139 8.92 11.12 13.77
N ALA A 140 10.02 10.39 13.58
CA ALA A 140 10.44 9.94 12.25
C ALA A 140 10.37 8.41 12.10
N TYR A 141 9.72 7.94 11.04
CA TYR A 141 9.53 6.54 10.68
C TYR A 141 10.36 6.24 9.44
N TRP A 142 11.38 5.39 9.57
CA TRP A 142 12.23 5.00 8.44
C TRP A 142 11.58 3.86 7.66
N VAL A 143 11.28 4.05 6.39
CA VAL A 143 10.65 3.04 5.53
C VAL A 143 11.63 2.51 4.50
N HIS A 144 11.52 1.21 4.22
CA HIS A 144 12.34 0.52 3.25
C HIS A 144 11.50 -0.42 2.38
N SER A 145 11.69 -0.30 1.07
CA SER A 145 11.09 -1.17 0.06
C SER A 145 12.19 -1.71 -0.85
N ALA A 146 12.20 -3.03 -1.10
CA ALA A 146 13.17 -3.63 -2.00
C ALA A 146 12.62 -4.85 -2.75
N ILE A 147 13.11 -5.08 -3.98
CA ILE A 147 12.91 -6.33 -4.70
C ILE A 147 13.76 -7.42 -4.03
N LYS A 148 13.13 -8.53 -3.66
CA LYS A 148 13.83 -9.71 -3.15
C LYS A 148 14.60 -10.38 -4.28
N LYS A 149 15.88 -10.66 -4.04
CA LYS A 149 16.78 -11.38 -4.97
C LYS A 149 16.73 -10.86 -6.41
N PRO A 150 17.07 -9.58 -6.64
CA PRO A 150 17.01 -8.97 -7.97
C PRO A 150 17.92 -9.68 -8.99
N GLY A 151 18.98 -10.36 -8.54
CA GLY A 151 19.82 -11.19 -9.42
C GLY A 151 19.06 -12.32 -10.10
N LEU A 152 18.22 -13.06 -9.36
CA LEU A 152 17.41 -14.13 -9.95
C LEU A 152 16.35 -13.57 -10.92
N MET A 153 15.83 -12.38 -10.62
CA MET A 153 14.87 -11.72 -11.51
C MET A 153 15.54 -11.27 -12.82
N LYS A 154 16.79 -10.80 -12.77
CA LYS A 154 17.60 -10.46 -13.94
C LYS A 154 17.97 -11.67 -14.80
N ASP A 155 18.03 -12.87 -14.22
CA ASP A 155 18.26 -14.11 -14.97
C ASP A 155 17.01 -14.54 -15.78
N ILE A 156 15.81 -14.06 -15.38
CA ILE A 156 14.54 -14.42 -16.02
C ILE A 156 14.03 -13.32 -16.94
N TYR A 157 14.08 -12.07 -16.49
CA TYR A 157 13.51 -10.90 -17.14
C TYR A 157 14.60 -9.91 -17.55
N ASP A 158 14.46 -9.34 -18.74
CA ASP A 158 15.34 -8.27 -19.21
C ASP A 158 14.98 -6.94 -18.55
N ASP A 159 13.69 -6.72 -18.28
CA ASP A 159 13.16 -5.57 -17.55
C ASP A 159 12.08 -6.04 -16.56
N MET A 160 12.12 -5.51 -15.34
CA MET A 160 11.07 -5.76 -14.36
C MET A 160 10.80 -4.50 -13.55
N LYS A 161 9.50 -4.22 -13.39
CA LYS A 161 8.98 -3.11 -12.58
C LYS A 161 7.91 -3.60 -11.62
N VAL A 162 7.90 -3.01 -10.43
CA VAL A 162 6.84 -3.19 -9.45
C VAL A 162 6.33 -1.82 -9.07
N ASP A 163 5.10 -1.53 -9.45
CA ASP A 163 4.47 -0.25 -9.20
C ASP A 163 3.58 -0.29 -7.96
N ASN A 164 3.33 0.90 -7.41
CA ASN A 164 2.39 1.11 -6.31
C ASN A 164 2.68 0.18 -5.12
N VAL A 165 3.96 -0.01 -4.81
CA VAL A 165 4.40 -0.76 -3.64
C VAL A 165 3.94 -0.01 -2.41
N ASP A 166 2.95 -0.56 -1.73
CA ASP A 166 2.19 0.11 -0.69
C ASP A 166 2.72 -0.28 0.70
N ILE A 167 3.02 0.72 1.52
CA ILE A 167 3.40 0.55 2.92
C ILE A 167 2.43 1.35 3.77
N SER A 168 1.80 0.67 4.71
CA SER A 168 0.97 1.29 5.74
C SER A 168 1.70 1.31 7.07
N MET A 169 1.66 2.45 7.78
CA MET A 169 2.21 2.58 9.13
C MET A 169 1.24 3.27 10.06
N GLN A 170 1.36 2.95 11.35
CA GLN A 170 0.57 3.58 12.41
C GLN A 170 1.37 4.72 13.04
N VAL A 171 0.82 5.93 12.99
CA VAL A 171 1.39 7.11 13.64
C VAL A 171 0.59 7.41 14.90
N GLY A 172 1.26 7.38 16.05
CA GLY A 172 0.62 7.67 17.34
C GLY A 172 0.35 9.16 17.53
N VAL A 173 -0.93 9.53 17.61
CA VAL A 173 -1.36 10.93 17.78
C VAL A 173 -1.92 11.23 19.17
N GLN A 174 -2.23 10.19 19.96
CA GLN A 174 -2.85 10.31 21.29
C GLN A 174 -2.18 11.35 22.20
N ARG A 175 -0.84 11.34 22.25
CA ARG A 175 -0.07 12.24 23.12
C ARG A 175 -0.21 13.70 22.72
N CYS A 176 -0.43 13.99 21.44
CA CYS A 176 -0.67 15.35 20.98
C CYS A 176 -2.00 15.85 21.53
N PHE A 177 -3.04 15.01 21.49
CA PHE A 177 -4.34 15.34 22.09
C PHE A 177 -4.26 15.48 23.61
N SER A 178 -3.66 14.50 24.30
CA SER A 178 -3.58 14.53 25.78
C SER A 178 -2.78 15.72 26.32
N ASN A 179 -1.81 16.23 25.57
CA ASN A 179 -1.00 17.38 26.00
C ASN A 179 -1.58 18.73 25.55
N ALA A 180 -2.42 18.75 24.51
CA ALA A 180 -3.01 19.98 23.96
C ALA A 180 -4.38 20.31 24.55
N ILE A 181 -5.14 19.30 24.98
CA ILE A 181 -6.49 19.51 25.51
C ILE A 181 -6.38 19.97 26.96
N PRO A 182 -7.00 21.10 27.34
CA PRO A 182 -7.01 21.59 28.70
C PRO A 182 -7.64 20.61 29.71
N ASP A 183 -7.11 20.58 30.93
CA ASP A 183 -7.57 19.69 32.00
C ASP A 183 -9.07 19.84 32.30
N ASP A 184 -9.62 21.05 32.17
CA ASP A 184 -11.05 21.32 32.38
C ASP A 184 -11.94 20.55 31.39
N VAL A 185 -11.47 20.42 30.14
CA VAL A 185 -12.14 19.66 29.08
C VAL A 185 -12.05 18.16 29.37
N LEU A 186 -10.88 17.68 29.79
CA LEU A 186 -10.67 16.29 30.20
C LEU A 186 -11.55 15.91 31.39
N GLU A 187 -11.65 16.79 32.40
CA GLU A 187 -12.49 16.57 33.56
C GLU A 187 -13.96 16.39 33.17
N VAL A 188 -14.48 17.17 32.22
CA VAL A 188 -15.86 17.01 31.75
C VAL A 188 -16.12 15.65 31.08
N PHE A 189 -15.14 15.12 30.34
CA PHE A 189 -15.24 13.78 29.79
C PHE A 189 -15.22 12.71 30.88
N ASP A 190 -14.30 12.80 31.83
CA ASP A 190 -14.19 11.86 32.96
C ASP A 190 -15.46 11.86 33.81
N ARG A 191 -16.01 13.02 34.15
CA ARG A 191 -17.30 13.11 34.89
C ARG A 191 -18.47 12.59 34.07
N THR A 192 -18.43 12.70 32.75
CA THR A 192 -19.46 12.11 31.89
C THR A 192 -19.36 10.59 31.88
N ARG A 193 -18.14 10.03 31.85
CA ARG A 193 -17.90 8.59 31.97
C ARG A 193 -18.34 8.05 33.33
N GLU A 194 -17.95 8.70 34.43
CA GLU A 194 -18.40 8.36 35.80
C GLU A 194 -19.93 8.28 35.89
N LEU A 195 -20.64 9.21 35.24
CA LEU A 195 -22.10 9.22 35.22
C LEU A 195 -22.67 8.02 34.45
N LEU A 196 -22.08 7.66 33.31
CA LEU A 196 -22.52 6.50 32.53
C LEU A 196 -22.28 5.20 33.28
N ASP A 197 -21.12 5.04 33.90
CA ASP A 197 -20.75 3.87 34.69
C ASP A 197 -21.68 3.73 35.91
N ALA A 198 -21.88 4.80 36.68
CA ALA A 198 -22.83 4.80 37.80
C ALA A 198 -24.28 4.49 37.36
N SER A 199 -24.66 4.89 36.14
CA SER A 199 -26.00 4.60 35.60
C SER A 199 -26.16 3.12 35.22
N ASN A 200 -25.07 2.43 34.92
CA ASN A 200 -25.08 1.00 34.61
C ASN A 200 -25.09 0.13 35.89
N GLU A 201 -24.60 0.65 37.01
CA GLU A 201 -24.54 -0.05 38.31
C GLU A 201 -25.84 0.05 39.14
N ASP A 202 -26.85 0.79 38.65
CA ASP A 202 -28.19 0.97 39.26
C ASP A 202 -28.19 1.55 40.71
N ASP A 203 -27.08 2.18 41.13
CA ASP A 203 -26.99 2.89 42.41
C ASP A 203 -27.44 4.36 42.26
N ARG A 204 -28.69 4.62 42.67
CA ARG A 204 -29.32 5.95 42.60
C ARG A 204 -28.52 7.05 43.30
N ASN A 205 -27.82 6.76 44.40
CA ASN A 205 -27.05 7.77 45.12
C ASN A 205 -25.77 8.13 44.36
N GLN A 206 -25.13 7.13 43.77
CA GLN A 206 -23.96 7.34 42.92
C GLN A 206 -24.31 8.15 41.68
N VAL A 207 -25.42 7.82 40.99
CA VAL A 207 -25.90 8.58 39.83
C VAL A 207 -26.15 10.05 40.16
N ILE A 208 -26.81 10.35 41.29
CA ILE A 208 -27.06 11.74 41.72
C ILE A 208 -25.74 12.47 42.00
N SER A 209 -24.79 11.79 42.66
CA SER A 209 -23.49 12.38 42.99
C SER A 209 -22.65 12.67 41.74
N ALA A 210 -22.60 11.73 40.79
CA ALA A 210 -21.87 11.86 39.52
C ALA A 210 -22.50 12.95 38.64
N SER A 211 -23.84 13.02 38.59
CA SER A 211 -24.57 14.06 37.86
C SER A 211 -24.24 15.47 38.38
N ARG A 212 -24.14 15.63 39.71
CA ARG A 212 -23.77 16.91 40.32
C ARG A 212 -22.33 17.31 39.99
N ARG A 213 -21.38 16.37 40.04
CA ARG A 213 -19.98 16.62 39.66
C ARG A 213 -19.85 17.02 38.19
N ARG A 214 -20.54 16.31 37.29
CA ARG A 214 -20.60 16.64 35.86
C ARG A 214 -21.14 18.05 35.62
N TYR A 215 -22.19 18.44 36.35
CA TYR A 215 -22.76 19.80 36.22
C TYR A 215 -21.79 20.89 36.69
N GLN A 216 -20.96 20.61 37.70
CA GLN A 216 -19.94 21.54 38.17
C GLN A 216 -18.81 21.71 37.16
N ALA A 217 -18.29 20.60 36.61
CA ALA A 217 -17.22 20.63 35.60
C ALA A 217 -17.63 21.33 34.29
N ARG A 218 -18.92 21.31 33.94
CA ARG A 218 -19.44 22.00 32.74
C ARG A 218 -19.45 23.53 32.81
N ARG A 219 -19.13 24.14 33.95
CA ARG A 219 -19.19 25.60 34.08
C ARG A 219 -18.16 26.33 33.23
N ASP A 220 -17.08 25.64 32.89
CA ASP A 220 -15.91 26.22 32.26
C ASP A 220 -15.81 25.86 30.77
N ILE A 221 -16.84 25.21 30.20
CA ILE A 221 -16.90 24.83 28.78
C ILE A 221 -18.13 25.46 28.12
N ASN A 222 -17.94 26.08 26.95
CA ASN A 222 -19.00 26.76 26.20
C ASN A 222 -19.90 25.80 25.40
N THR A 223 -19.43 24.58 25.14
CA THR A 223 -20.10 23.57 24.32
C THR A 223 -20.50 22.31 25.11
N SER A 224 -21.35 21.47 24.54
CA SER A 224 -21.71 20.20 25.16
C SER A 224 -20.60 19.13 25.05
N PRO A 225 -20.49 18.15 25.97
CA PRO A 225 -19.50 17.09 25.87
C PRO A 225 -19.59 16.30 24.56
N ALA A 226 -20.79 16.18 23.97
CA ALA A 226 -20.96 15.53 22.68
C ALA A 226 -20.32 16.35 21.55
N GLU A 227 -20.59 17.66 21.49
CA GLU A 227 -19.98 18.57 20.52
C GLU A 227 -18.46 18.67 20.71
N ALA A 228 -17.97 18.75 21.95
CA ALA A 228 -16.53 18.76 22.24
C ALA A 228 -15.84 17.47 21.74
N ALA A 229 -16.47 16.30 21.94
CA ALA A 229 -15.96 15.04 21.42
C ALA A 229 -15.98 14.99 19.88
N GLU A 230 -17.00 15.56 19.24
CA GLU A 230 -17.06 15.67 17.79
C GLU A 230 -15.96 16.58 17.23
N ILE A 231 -15.72 17.74 17.86
CA ILE A 231 -14.63 18.65 17.49
C ILE A 231 -13.29 17.91 17.60
N ILE A 232 -12.99 17.29 18.75
CA ILE A 232 -11.74 16.56 18.96
C ILE A 232 -11.53 15.44 17.93
N ARG A 233 -12.58 14.66 17.64
CA ARG A 233 -12.52 13.62 16.60
C ARG A 233 -12.30 14.21 15.21
N SER A 234 -12.89 15.37 14.92
CA SER A 234 -12.70 16.05 13.64
C SER A 234 -11.27 16.56 13.44
N LEU A 235 -10.55 16.87 14.51
CA LEU A 235 -9.15 17.31 14.43
C LEU A 235 -8.20 16.19 14.00
N ALA A 236 -8.59 14.92 14.13
CA ALA A 236 -7.78 13.81 13.67
C ALA A 236 -8.06 13.36 12.23
N THR A 237 -8.86 14.11 11.47
CA THR A 237 -9.13 13.79 10.06
C THR A 237 -7.87 13.92 9.20
N ALA A 238 -7.88 13.24 8.05
CA ALA A 238 -6.81 13.32 7.05
C ALA A 238 -6.49 14.77 6.67
N ASP A 239 -7.53 15.57 6.39
CA ASP A 239 -7.40 16.97 5.98
C ASP A 239 -6.64 17.83 6.99
N ASN A 240 -6.84 17.57 8.29
CA ASN A 240 -6.18 18.32 9.36
C ASN A 240 -4.77 17.81 9.66
N ILE A 241 -4.47 16.54 9.37
CA ILE A 241 -3.19 15.93 9.74
C ILE A 241 -2.16 16.00 8.62
N GLN A 242 -2.58 15.95 7.35
CA GLN A 242 -1.69 15.87 6.18
C GLN A 242 -0.57 16.92 6.19
N ASP A 243 -0.87 18.15 6.61
CA ASP A 243 0.09 19.26 6.65
C ASP A 243 1.22 19.07 7.68
N TYR A 244 1.04 18.13 8.61
CA TYR A 244 1.99 17.78 9.66
C TYR A 244 2.77 16.50 9.36
N ILE A 245 2.47 15.84 8.25
CA ILE A 245 3.22 14.67 7.77
C ILE A 245 4.08 15.11 6.60
N THR A 246 5.34 14.70 6.61
CA THR A 246 6.25 14.89 5.49
C THR A 246 6.77 13.53 5.06
N VAL A 247 6.62 13.22 3.78
CA VAL A 247 7.12 11.98 3.17
C VAL A 247 8.33 12.33 2.30
N ASP A 248 9.47 11.72 2.59
CA ASP A 248 10.67 11.88 1.78
C ASP A 248 10.56 11.09 0.45
N ASP A 249 11.07 11.67 -0.64
CA ASP A 249 11.28 10.95 -1.89
C ASP A 249 12.12 9.67 -1.66
N PRO A 250 11.88 8.57 -2.39
CA PRO A 250 10.98 8.45 -3.54
C PRO A 250 9.55 8.01 -3.19
N PHE A 251 9.20 8.00 -1.90
CA PHE A 251 7.86 7.66 -1.46
C PHE A 251 6.90 8.80 -1.75
N ARG A 252 5.66 8.43 -2.11
CA ARG A 252 4.58 9.37 -2.42
C ARG A 252 3.41 9.10 -1.49
N GLU A 253 2.94 10.15 -0.83
CA GLU A 253 1.76 10.14 0.02
C GLU A 253 0.52 9.83 -0.82
N ARG A 254 -0.36 8.97 -0.29
CA ARG A 254 -1.60 8.71 -1.01
C ARG A 254 -2.84 8.70 -0.13
N ASN A 255 -2.77 8.28 1.14
CA ASN A 255 -3.92 8.32 2.05
C ASN A 255 -3.50 8.42 3.52
N ILE A 256 -4.23 9.21 4.29
CA ILE A 256 -4.24 9.17 5.76
C ILE A 256 -5.61 8.66 6.19
N ASN A 257 -5.64 7.59 6.97
CA ASN A 257 -6.86 7.04 7.52
C ASN A 257 -6.87 7.25 9.04
N PRO A 258 -7.83 8.01 9.59
CA PRO A 258 -7.87 8.38 11.01
C PRO A 258 -8.17 7.21 11.98
N GLY A 259 -8.22 5.97 11.49
CA GLY A 259 -8.70 4.81 12.25
C GLY A 259 -10.20 4.87 12.54
N GLN A 260 -10.78 3.75 12.96
CA GLN A 260 -12.11 3.74 13.56
C GLN A 260 -11.93 4.08 15.06
N PRO A 261 -12.70 5.01 15.63
CA PRO A 261 -12.62 5.30 17.06
C PRO A 261 -13.11 4.10 17.87
N GLU A 262 -12.17 3.27 18.36
CA GLU A 262 -12.47 2.17 19.26
C GLU A 262 -12.78 2.71 20.65
N GLN A 263 -14.04 3.06 20.92
CA GLN A 263 -14.59 3.47 22.24
C GLN A 263 -13.93 4.66 22.96
N ASN A 264 -12.77 5.13 22.49
CA ASN A 264 -11.99 6.20 23.07
C ASN A 264 -12.37 7.53 22.41
N ILE A 265 -12.43 8.57 23.25
CA ILE A 265 -12.74 9.94 22.82
C ILE A 265 -11.56 10.49 22.00
N PHE A 266 -10.35 10.07 22.37
CA PHE A 266 -9.12 10.46 21.70
C PHE A 266 -8.68 9.42 20.67
N PRO A 267 -8.36 9.86 19.45
CA PRO A 267 -7.70 9.04 18.45
C PRO A 267 -6.34 8.58 18.98
N GLU A 268 -6.09 7.27 18.95
CA GLU A 268 -4.82 6.73 19.42
C GLU A 268 -3.74 6.79 18.34
N ASN A 269 -4.07 6.20 17.19
CA ASN A 269 -3.21 6.09 16.04
C ASN A 269 -3.98 6.45 14.77
N ILE A 270 -3.23 6.94 13.79
CA ILE A 270 -3.70 7.11 12.42
C ILE A 270 -2.88 6.18 11.50
N SER A 271 -3.50 5.70 10.45
CA SER A 271 -2.81 4.96 9.39
C SER A 271 -2.31 5.93 8.33
N VAL A 272 -1.03 5.86 7.98
CA VAL A 272 -0.44 6.63 6.89
C VAL A 272 0.04 5.64 5.84
N ASP A 273 -0.55 5.75 4.65
CA ASP A 273 -0.26 4.86 3.52
C ASP A 273 0.63 5.61 2.51
N VAL A 274 1.80 5.04 2.25
CA VAL A 274 2.77 5.58 1.29
C VAL A 274 3.03 4.57 0.17
N THR A 275 3.31 5.09 -1.01
CA THR A 275 3.55 4.28 -2.20
C THR A 275 4.89 4.60 -2.84
N THR A 276 5.55 3.60 -3.40
CA THR A 276 6.77 3.78 -4.22
C THR A 276 6.75 2.81 -5.41
N ASP A 277 7.63 3.06 -6.37
CA ASP A 277 7.88 2.17 -7.50
C ASP A 277 9.29 1.60 -7.40
N LEU A 278 9.47 0.35 -7.86
CA LEU A 278 10.74 -0.38 -7.86
C LEU A 278 11.04 -0.92 -9.26
N SER A 279 12.31 -1.06 -9.60
CA SER A 279 12.74 -1.69 -10.84
C SER A 279 14.04 -2.49 -10.67
N LEU A 280 14.47 -3.23 -11.69
CA LEU A 280 15.77 -3.91 -11.65
C LEU A 280 16.98 -2.97 -11.63
N ASP A 281 16.78 -1.71 -12.01
CA ASP A 281 17.76 -0.64 -11.88
C ASP A 281 17.68 0.04 -10.51
N GLN A 282 16.46 0.27 -10.02
CA GLN A 282 16.18 0.80 -8.68
C GLN A 282 15.58 -0.28 -7.80
N GLN A 283 16.44 -1.20 -7.35
CA GLN A 283 16.04 -2.43 -6.67
C GLN A 283 15.57 -2.20 -5.24
N ALA A 284 16.03 -1.12 -4.61
CA ALA A 284 15.72 -0.79 -3.23
C ALA A 284 15.63 0.73 -3.08
N VAL A 285 14.72 1.16 -2.21
CA VAL A 285 14.52 2.55 -1.83
C VAL A 285 14.32 2.68 -0.34
N ASP A 286 14.88 3.74 0.20
CA ASP A 286 14.78 4.13 1.61
C ASP A 286 14.17 5.53 1.66
N GLY A 287 13.39 5.80 2.71
CA GLY A 287 12.81 7.11 2.95
C GLY A 287 12.46 7.29 4.42
N ASN A 288 12.17 8.53 4.81
CA ASN A 288 11.60 8.79 6.12
C ASN A 288 10.23 9.43 5.97
N ILE A 289 9.37 9.12 6.91
CA ILE A 289 8.09 9.79 7.10
C ILE A 289 8.16 10.48 8.45
N THR A 290 8.00 11.79 8.43
CA THR A 290 8.19 12.64 9.60
C THR A 290 6.86 13.24 10.00
N PHE A 291 6.46 12.98 11.24
CA PHE A 291 5.28 13.59 11.86
C PHE A 291 5.71 14.74 12.77
N ARG A 292 5.27 15.96 12.44
CA ARG A 292 5.58 17.20 13.19
C ARG A 292 4.67 17.36 14.40
N LYS A 293 4.86 16.50 15.40
CA LYS A 293 3.99 16.42 16.58
C LYS A 293 3.81 17.74 17.33
N LYS A 294 4.84 18.58 17.45
CA LYS A 294 4.73 19.85 18.20
C LYS A 294 3.87 20.86 17.45
N SER A 295 4.00 20.93 16.13
CA SER A 295 3.14 21.77 15.29
C SER A 295 1.70 21.28 15.33
N PHE A 296 1.47 19.97 15.27
CA PHE A 296 0.14 19.39 15.39
C PHE A 296 -0.48 19.62 16.78
N GLN A 297 0.31 19.47 17.84
CA GLN A 297 -0.13 19.74 19.22
C GLN A 297 -0.59 21.19 19.37
N ASN A 298 0.19 22.17 18.87
CA ASN A 298 -0.19 23.58 18.91
C ASN A 298 -1.49 23.86 18.14
N PHE A 299 -1.70 23.17 17.01
CA PHE A 299 -2.95 23.27 16.25
C PHE A 299 -4.15 22.74 17.02
N VAL A 300 -3.99 21.60 17.71
CA VAL A 300 -5.05 21.04 18.56
C VAL A 300 -5.36 21.96 19.74
N GLU A 301 -4.34 22.56 20.36
CA GLU A 301 -4.48 23.52 21.46
C GLU A 301 -5.25 24.76 21.00
N GLU A 302 -4.81 25.41 19.91
CA GLU A 302 -5.49 26.58 19.34
C GLU A 302 -6.96 26.29 18.98
N LYS A 303 -7.24 25.11 18.43
CA LYS A 303 -8.61 24.71 18.08
C LYS A 303 -9.48 24.44 19.30
N THR A 304 -8.91 23.79 20.31
CA THR A 304 -9.63 23.49 21.56
C THR A 304 -9.97 24.79 22.31
N ASP A 305 -9.01 25.71 22.41
CA ASP A 305 -9.20 26.99 23.08
C ASP A 305 -10.24 27.89 22.40
N ASN A 306 -10.34 27.84 21.07
CA ASN A 306 -11.25 28.70 20.31
C ASN A 306 -12.67 28.13 20.16
N GLU A 307 -12.82 26.79 20.10
CA GLU A 307 -14.09 26.14 19.75
C GLU A 307 -14.75 25.43 20.93
N ILE A 308 -14.01 25.13 22.02
CA ILE A 308 -14.53 24.38 23.18
C ILE A 308 -14.61 25.27 24.44
N LEU A 309 -13.59 26.08 24.71
CA LEU A 309 -13.53 27.02 25.83
C LEU A 309 -14.19 28.38 25.51
#